data_AF-A0A8J1IZZ3-F1
#
_entry.id   AF-A0A8J1IZZ3-F1
#
_cell.length_a   1.000
_cell.length_b   1.000
_cell.length_c   1.000
_cell.angle_alpha   90.00
_cell.angle_beta   90.00
_cell.angle_gamma   90.00
#
_symmetry.space_group_name_H-M   'P 1'
#
loop_
_entity.id
_entity.type
_entity.pdbx_description
1 polymer ?
#
loop_
_entity_poly.entity_id
_entity_poly.type
_entity_poly.pdbx_seq_one_letter_code
_entity_poly.pdbx_strand_id
1 'polypeptide(L)'
;MFPLCRLLASRAQVPSHLVRYLSDSQPPFCIQRPDPLVLTVRSLDRTINLYTKVLGMEATTFKGGRKALSFGVQKINLHEAGKEFEPKAAVPSPGSADLCLITEAPLSTVAQHLK
;
A
#
# COMPACT_ATOMS: atom_id res chain seq x y z
N MET A 1 -23.56 -17.54 -0.08
CA MET A 1 -23.21 -16.11 0.09
C MET A 1 -21.76 -16.07 0.61
N PHE A 2 -20.83 -15.92 -0.35
CA PHE A 2 -19.35 -15.84 -0.29
C PHE A 2 -18.51 -16.82 0.57
N PRO A 3 -18.13 -18.01 0.04
CA PRO A 3 -16.95 -18.74 0.48
C PRO A 3 -15.74 -18.32 -0.38
N LEU A 4 -15.17 -17.14 -0.12
CA LEU A 4 -14.04 -16.62 -0.90
C LEU A 4 -12.66 -16.81 -0.22
N CYS A 5 -12.50 -17.86 0.58
CA CYS A 5 -11.19 -18.32 1.08
C CYS A 5 -10.77 -19.70 0.50
N ARG A 6 -11.35 -20.10 -0.64
CA ARG A 6 -11.06 -21.37 -1.34
C ARG A 6 -10.65 -21.20 -2.81
N LEU A 7 -9.89 -20.17 -3.13
CA LEU A 7 -9.01 -20.12 -4.30
C LEU A 7 -7.63 -19.80 -3.72
N LEU A 8 -6.61 -20.65 -3.70
CA LEU A 8 -6.08 -21.55 -4.71
C LEU A 8 -5.47 -22.78 -4.00
N ALA A 9 -6.07 -23.95 -4.18
CA ALA A 9 -5.42 -25.22 -3.86
C ALA A 9 -5.23 -26.02 -5.16
N SER A 10 -4.56 -25.42 -6.15
CA SER A 10 -3.84 -26.22 -7.14
C SER A 10 -2.55 -26.66 -6.45
N ARG A 11 -2.49 -27.92 -6.04
CA ARG A 11 -1.38 -28.54 -5.28
C ARG A 11 -0.05 -28.65 -6.05
N ALA A 12 0.10 -28.01 -7.20
CA ALA A 12 1.34 -28.07 -7.97
C ALA A 12 2.17 -26.80 -7.69
N GLN A 13 3.36 -27.00 -7.09
CA GLN A 13 4.43 -26.02 -6.92
C GLN A 13 4.33 -25.03 -5.74
N VAL A 14 3.99 -25.48 -4.53
CA VAL A 14 4.28 -24.69 -3.31
C VAL A 14 5.67 -25.09 -2.78
N PRO A 15 6.64 -24.15 -2.67
CA PRO A 15 7.96 -24.42 -2.10
C PRO A 15 7.88 -25.07 -0.71
N SER A 16 8.78 -26.01 -0.42
CA SER A 16 8.78 -26.80 0.83
C SER A 16 8.80 -25.96 2.12
N HIS A 17 9.34 -24.73 2.08
CA HIS A 17 9.34 -23.81 3.22
C HIS A 17 7.97 -23.22 3.55
N LEU A 18 7.02 -23.20 2.61
CA LEU A 18 5.65 -22.72 2.80
C LEU A 18 4.68 -23.82 3.28
N VAL A 19 5.09 -25.10 3.21
CA VAL A 19 4.28 -26.26 3.65
C VAL A 19 3.98 -26.23 5.16
N ARG A 20 4.82 -25.56 5.97
CA ARG A 20 4.61 -25.41 7.42
C ARG A 20 3.34 -24.66 7.82
N TYR A 21 2.75 -23.87 6.91
CA TYR A 21 1.52 -23.12 7.18
C TYR A 21 0.23 -23.88 6.82
N LEU A 22 0.35 -25.11 6.31
CA LEU A 22 -0.78 -25.97 5.95
C LEU A 22 -1.19 -26.91 7.09
N SER A 23 -1.12 -26.47 8.35
CA SER A 23 -1.83 -27.14 9.44
C SER A 23 -3.32 -26.81 9.33
N ASP A 24 -4.20 -27.83 9.42
CA ASP A 24 -5.66 -27.70 9.27
C ASP A 24 -6.35 -26.74 10.27
N SER A 25 -5.65 -26.21 11.27
CA SER A 25 -6.16 -25.16 12.15
C SER A 25 -5.98 -23.79 11.51
N GLN A 26 -7.06 -23.23 10.98
CA GLN A 26 -7.10 -21.82 10.56
C GLN A 26 -6.68 -20.89 11.73
N PRO A 27 -5.96 -19.79 11.44
CA PRO A 27 -5.64 -18.80 12.47
C PRO A 27 -6.92 -18.25 13.10
N PRO A 28 -6.92 -17.85 14.38
CA PRO A 28 -8.10 -17.36 15.08
C PRO A 28 -8.56 -15.96 14.62
N PHE A 29 -8.03 -15.46 13.50
CA PHE A 29 -8.35 -14.16 12.91
C PHE A 29 -8.13 -14.14 11.40
N CYS A 30 -8.74 -13.17 10.73
CA CYS A 30 -8.62 -12.95 9.28
C CYS A 30 -8.30 -11.48 9.01
N ILE A 31 -7.31 -11.23 8.16
CA ILE A 31 -6.96 -9.88 7.71
C ILE A 31 -7.96 -9.44 6.64
N GLN A 32 -8.65 -8.32 6.87
CA GLN A 32 -9.66 -7.80 5.94
C GLN A 32 -9.04 -6.89 4.87
N ARG A 33 -8.14 -6.00 5.28
CA ARG A 33 -7.48 -5.01 4.44
C ARG A 33 -6.21 -4.48 5.13
N PRO A 34 -5.24 -3.94 4.39
CA PRO A 34 -4.09 -3.31 5.01
C PRO A 34 -4.49 -2.03 5.74
N ASP A 35 -3.81 -1.75 6.85
CA ASP A 35 -3.75 -0.42 7.42
C ASP A 35 -3.03 0.55 6.47
N PRO A 36 -3.23 1.88 6.62
CA PRO A 36 -2.50 2.87 5.84
C PRO A 36 -0.99 2.66 5.89
N LEU A 37 -0.39 2.41 4.73
CA LEU A 37 1.06 2.29 4.61
C LEU A 37 1.73 3.65 4.79
N VAL A 38 3.01 3.63 5.22
CA VAL A 38 3.83 4.83 5.38
C VAL A 38 4.90 4.85 4.31
N LEU A 39 4.97 5.91 3.51
CA LEU A 39 6.11 6.18 2.64
C LEU A 39 7.05 7.17 3.31
N THR A 40 8.32 6.78 3.42
CA THR A 40 9.39 7.74 3.71
C THR A 40 9.81 8.37 2.39
N VAL A 41 9.85 9.71 2.34
CA VAL A 41 10.11 10.47 1.11
C VAL A 41 11.14 11.56 1.35
N ARG A 42 11.84 11.98 0.29
CA ARG A 42 12.86 13.03 0.39
C ARG A 42 12.27 14.43 0.56
N SER A 43 11.10 14.68 -0.01
CA SER A 43 10.41 15.97 0.05
C SER A 43 8.91 15.75 0.03
N LEU A 44 8.21 16.21 1.07
CA LEU A 44 6.76 16.10 1.15
C LEU A 44 6.08 16.80 -0.02
N ASP A 45 6.47 18.03 -0.33
CA ASP A 45 5.82 18.84 -1.37
C ASP A 45 5.96 18.21 -2.76
N ARG A 46 7.14 17.68 -3.10
CA ARG A 46 7.34 16.99 -4.39
C ARG A 46 6.49 15.73 -4.50
N THR A 47 6.46 14.92 -3.44
CA THR A 47 5.63 13.72 -3.40
C THR A 47 4.15 14.08 -3.48
N ILE A 48 3.68 15.04 -2.69
CA ILE A 48 2.28 15.46 -2.69
C ILE A 48 1.87 15.95 -4.09
N ASN A 49 2.68 16.81 -4.70
CA ASN A 49 2.41 17.30 -6.05
C ASN A 49 2.36 16.16 -7.08
N LEU A 50 3.27 15.19 -7.00
CA LEU A 50 3.26 14.05 -7.91
C LEU A 50 1.96 13.24 -7.78
N TYR A 51 1.63 12.78 -6.58
CA TYR A 51 0.48 11.89 -6.39
C TYR A 51 -0.87 12.59 -6.58
N THR A 52 -0.96 13.88 -6.27
CA THR A 52 -2.18 14.66 -6.51
C THR A 52 -2.37 14.95 -8.00
N LYS A 53 -1.32 15.35 -8.73
CA LYS A 53 -1.43 15.73 -10.15
C LYS A 53 -1.43 14.55 -11.11
N VAL A 54 -0.66 13.51 -10.82
CA VAL A 54 -0.48 12.36 -11.72
C VAL A 54 -1.46 11.23 -11.41
N LEU A 55 -1.77 11.01 -10.12
CA LEU A 55 -2.64 9.90 -9.70
C LEU A 55 -3.99 10.37 -9.14
N GLY A 56 -4.26 11.68 -9.13
CA GLY A 56 -5.54 12.24 -8.68
C GLY A 56 -5.85 12.00 -7.20
N MET A 57 -4.83 11.72 -6.38
CA MET A 57 -5.01 11.52 -4.94
C MET A 57 -5.31 12.84 -4.22
N GLU A 58 -5.94 12.75 -3.04
CA GLU A 58 -6.21 13.92 -2.21
C GLU A 58 -5.17 14.08 -1.11
N ALA A 59 -4.51 15.24 -1.04
CA ALA A 59 -3.58 15.54 0.03
C ALA A 59 -4.33 16.00 1.30
N THR A 60 -4.15 15.28 2.39
CA THR A 60 -4.78 15.59 3.68
C THR A 60 -3.73 15.91 4.75
N THR A 61 -4.10 16.76 5.70
CA THR A 61 -3.29 17.07 6.88
C THR A 61 -4.05 16.64 8.13
N PHE A 62 -3.39 15.91 9.03
CA PHE A 62 -4.01 15.38 10.24
C PHE A 62 -3.05 15.42 11.43
N LYS A 63 -3.58 15.25 12.65
CA LYS A 63 -2.82 15.09 13.91
C LYS A 63 -1.59 16.01 14.00
N GLY A 64 -1.80 17.32 13.97
CA GLY A 64 -0.74 18.31 14.23
C GLY A 64 0.27 18.47 13.09
N GLY A 65 -0.14 18.25 11.84
CA GLY A 65 0.69 18.57 10.67
C GLY A 65 1.19 17.36 9.87
N ARG A 66 0.83 16.13 10.27
CA ARG A 66 1.13 14.93 9.49
C ARG A 66 0.43 14.98 8.13
N LYS A 67 1.11 14.54 7.09
CA LYS A 67 0.60 14.55 5.71
C LYS A 67 0.23 13.15 5.26
N ALA A 68 -0.84 13.03 4.48
CA ALA A 68 -1.24 11.79 3.82
C ALA A 68 -1.81 12.05 2.43
N LEU A 69 -1.83 11.01 1.62
CA LEU A 69 -2.47 10.95 0.30
C LEU A 69 -3.62 9.95 0.35
N SER A 70 -4.85 10.43 0.23
CA SER A 70 -6.07 9.63 0.29
C SER A 70 -6.53 9.20 -1.11
N PHE A 71 -7.03 7.98 -1.23
CA PHE A 71 -7.64 7.43 -2.45
C PHE A 71 -8.63 6.32 -2.10
N GLY A 72 -9.82 6.37 -2.68
CA GLY A 72 -10.92 5.47 -2.31
C GLY A 72 -11.18 5.50 -0.81
N VAL A 73 -11.06 4.35 -0.15
CA VAL A 73 -11.22 4.19 1.32
C VAL A 73 -9.89 4.02 2.06
N GLN A 74 -8.76 4.26 1.37
CA GLN A 74 -7.41 4.05 1.87
C GLN A 74 -6.60 5.36 1.84
N LYS A 75 -5.44 5.34 2.49
CA LYS A 75 -4.48 6.44 2.40
C LYS A 75 -3.04 5.94 2.55
N ILE A 76 -2.11 6.74 2.05
CA ILE A 76 -0.67 6.61 2.27
C ILE A 76 -0.24 7.75 3.18
N ASN A 77 0.29 7.43 4.36
CA ASN A 77 0.90 8.43 5.24
C ASN A 77 2.31 8.76 4.73
N LEU A 78 2.71 10.03 4.85
CA LEU A 78 4.01 10.49 4.38
C LEU A 78 4.88 10.93 5.55
N HIS A 79 6.09 10.39 5.61
CA HIS A 79 7.17 10.86 6.48
C HIS A 79 8.28 11.47 5.61
N GLU A 80 8.80 12.62 5.99
CA GLU A 80 10.00 13.17 5.34
C GLU A 80 11.25 12.51 5.95
N ALA A 81 12.20 12.13 5.11
CA ALA A 81 13.45 11.51 5.54
C ALA A 81 14.20 12.42 6.52
N GLY A 82 14.61 11.87 7.67
CA GLY A 82 15.22 12.62 8.77
C GLY A 82 14.23 13.37 9.67
N LYS A 83 12.92 13.30 9.37
CA LYS A 83 11.83 13.90 10.18
C LYS A 83 10.67 12.90 10.35
N GLU A 84 10.98 11.62 10.44
CA GLU A 84 9.94 10.60 10.59
C GLU A 84 9.32 10.64 11.99
N PHE A 85 8.04 10.28 12.07
CA PHE A 85 7.37 10.10 13.36
C PHE A 85 7.57 8.67 13.87
N GLU A 86 7.70 8.51 15.19
CA GLU A 86 7.71 7.19 15.82
C GLU A 86 6.29 6.68 16.11
N PRO A 87 6.06 5.36 16.07
CA PRO A 87 7.00 4.32 15.61
C PRO A 87 7.15 4.30 14.08
N LYS A 88 8.33 3.88 13.59
CA LYS A 88 8.62 3.74 12.14
C LYS A 88 9.32 2.42 11.80
N ALA A 89 9.49 2.18 10.50
CA ALA A 89 10.29 1.06 10.01
C ALA A 89 11.74 1.16 10.50
N ALA A 90 12.42 0.03 10.72
CA ALA A 90 13.79 0.02 11.22
C ALA A 90 14.78 0.79 10.32
N VAL A 91 14.57 0.74 8.99
CA VAL A 91 15.38 1.46 8.01
C VAL A 91 14.46 2.22 7.05
N PRO A 92 13.95 3.41 7.42
CA PRO A 92 13.03 4.18 6.60
C PRO A 92 13.77 4.74 5.38
N SER A 93 13.48 4.19 4.20
CA SER A 93 14.28 4.42 2.99
C SER A 93 13.44 5.07 1.88
N PRO A 94 13.73 6.32 1.48
CA PRO A 94 13.08 6.94 0.33
C PRO A 94 13.29 6.14 -0.95
N GLY A 95 12.19 5.86 -1.66
CA GLY A 95 12.21 5.13 -2.94
C GLY A 95 12.29 3.62 -2.83
N SER A 96 12.18 3.04 -1.63
CA SER A 96 12.19 1.58 -1.44
C SER A 96 10.83 0.92 -1.64
N ALA A 97 9.78 1.68 -1.91
CA ALA A 97 8.42 1.16 -2.06
C ALA A 97 8.17 0.71 -3.50
N ASP A 98 7.60 -0.49 -3.62
CA ASP A 98 7.03 -1.02 -4.85
C ASP A 98 5.53 -1.26 -4.60
N LEU A 99 4.68 -0.54 -5.33
CA LEU A 99 3.24 -0.49 -5.10
C LEU A 99 2.50 -0.71 -6.43
N CYS A 100 1.56 -1.65 -6.41
CA CYS A 100 0.57 -1.81 -7.46
C CYS A 100 -0.77 -1.25 -6.98
N LEU A 101 -1.31 -0.26 -7.71
CA LEU A 101 -2.59 0.38 -7.41
C LEU A 101 -3.59 0.04 -8.51
N ILE A 102 -4.78 -0.37 -8.11
CA ILE A 102 -5.86 -0.71 -9.04
C ILE A 102 -6.71 0.53 -9.30
N THR A 103 -7.06 0.73 -10.57
CA THR A 103 -7.97 1.79 -11.02
C THR A 103 -9.05 1.19 -11.91
N GLU A 104 -10.25 1.79 -11.89
CA GLU A 104 -11.34 1.46 -12.82
C GLU A 104 -11.10 2.07 -14.21
N ALA A 105 -10.18 3.04 -14.32
CA ALA A 105 -9.83 3.65 -15.59
C ALA A 105 -9.18 2.62 -16.54
N PRO A 106 -9.53 2.61 -17.84
CA PRO A 106 -8.83 1.79 -18.82
C PRO A 106 -7.33 2.09 -18.85
N LEU A 107 -6.50 1.04 -18.96
CA LEU A 107 -5.04 1.19 -19.01
C LEU A 107 -4.57 2.10 -20.15
N SER A 108 -5.31 2.18 -21.25
CA SER A 108 -5.02 3.09 -22.36
C SER A 108 -5.10 4.56 -21.93
N THR A 109 -6.11 4.94 -21.14
CA THR A 109 -6.27 6.28 -20.58
C THR A 109 -5.12 6.62 -19.64
N VAL A 110 -4.75 5.67 -18.77
CA VAL A 110 -3.62 5.84 -17.84
C VAL A 110 -2.31 6.01 -18.62
N ALA A 111 -2.04 5.13 -19.60
CA ALA A 111 -0.85 5.21 -20.42
C ALA A 111 -0.77 6.51 -21.24
N GLN A 112 -1.90 7.05 -21.68
CA GLN A 112 -1.93 8.35 -22.36
C GLN A 112 -1.63 9.51 -21.40
N HIS A 113 -2.13 9.47 -20.16
CA HIS A 113 -1.88 10.50 -19.16
C HIS A 113 -0.42 10.55 -18.69
N LEU A 114 0.27 9.40 -18.63
CA LEU A 114 1.64 9.28 -18.13
C LEU A 114 2.73 9.55 -19.18
N LYS A 115 2.36 9.76 -20.45
CA LYS A 115 3.30 10.14 -21.52
C LYS A 115 3.66 11.61 -21.43
#